data_AF-A0A067GNH6-F1
#
_entry.id   AF-A0A067GNH6-F1
#
_cell.length_a   1.000
_cell.length_b   1.000
_cell.length_c   1.000
_cell.angle_alpha   90.00
_cell.angle_beta   90.00
_cell.angle_gamma   90.00
#
_symmetry.space_group_name_H-M   'P 1'
#
loop_
_entity.id
_entity.type
_entity.pdbx_description
1 polymer ?
#
loop_
_entity_poly.entity_id
_entity_poly.type
_entity_poly.pdbx_seq_one_letter_code
_entity_poly.pdbx_strand_id
1 'polypeptide(L)'
;MCFDDFCYSLHAFEQVACSQCSETMEREILAIHKGENCPQRIVTCDFCEFPLPAVDLAEHQEVCGNRTELCHLCNRYIRLRERYNHESRCTGVPENTVGSSRNVRAAESDQGAHRRPAPPPPNEFYRKRFLLTIAITGIAVLLGSLFFPRKTETSQVH
;
A
#
# COMPACT_ATOMS: atom_id res chain seq x y z
N MET A 1 -49.44 -19.01 33.16
CA MET A 1 -48.87 -19.79 32.04
C MET A 1 -48.84 -18.86 30.84
N CYS A 2 -47.71 -18.22 30.59
CA CYS A 2 -47.53 -17.39 29.40
C CYS A 2 -47.05 -18.33 28.29
N PHE A 3 -47.92 -18.60 27.32
CA PHE A 3 -47.67 -19.46 26.16
C PHE A 3 -46.98 -18.64 25.06
N ASP A 4 -45.70 -18.94 24.84
CA ASP A 4 -44.93 -19.02 23.58
C ASP A 4 -44.96 -17.90 22.49
N ASP A 5 -45.95 -17.02 22.39
CA ASP A 5 -46.02 -16.05 21.26
C ASP A 5 -45.21 -14.75 21.47
N PHE A 6 -44.84 -14.41 22.70
CA PHE A 6 -44.03 -13.21 22.99
C PHE A 6 -42.51 -13.43 22.85
N CYS A 7 -42.04 -14.66 22.60
CA CYS A 7 -40.61 -14.94 22.37
C CYS A 7 -40.17 -14.68 20.92
N TYR A 8 -41.09 -14.79 19.95
CA TYR A 8 -40.75 -14.59 18.53
C TYR A 8 -40.56 -13.12 18.13
N SER A 9 -40.98 -12.17 18.97
CA SER A 9 -40.75 -10.73 18.75
C SER A 9 -39.55 -10.16 19.52
N LEU A 10 -38.86 -10.99 20.34
CA LEU A 10 -37.71 -10.58 21.14
C LEU A 10 -36.36 -11.01 20.53
N HIS A 11 -36.38 -11.66 19.36
CA HIS A 11 -35.26 -11.67 18.41
C HIS A 11 -35.16 -10.33 17.65
N ALA A 12 -35.66 -9.25 18.24
CA ALA A 12 -35.59 -7.92 17.70
C ALA A 12 -34.13 -7.48 17.62
N PHE A 13 -33.60 -7.46 16.40
CA PHE A 13 -32.83 -6.34 15.86
C PHE A 13 -31.85 -5.69 16.84
N GLU A 14 -31.02 -6.48 17.52
CA GLU A 14 -30.01 -5.93 18.41
C GLU A 14 -29.02 -5.13 17.55
N GLN A 15 -29.19 -3.82 17.61
CA GLN A 15 -28.39 -2.86 16.89
C GLN A 15 -27.05 -2.70 17.59
N VAL A 16 -25.98 -2.93 16.85
CA VAL A 16 -24.60 -2.84 17.32
C VAL A 16 -23.84 -1.84 16.46
N ALA A 17 -23.01 -1.03 17.10
CA ALA A 17 -22.16 -0.07 16.41
C ALA A 17 -20.87 -0.76 15.91
N CYS A 18 -20.47 -0.44 14.69
CA CYS A 18 -19.17 -0.83 14.16
C CYS A 18 -18.06 -0.06 14.87
N SER A 19 -17.06 -0.74 15.42
CA SER A 19 -15.94 -0.12 16.13
C SER A 19 -15.01 0.73 15.24
N GLN A 20 -15.09 0.59 13.92
CA GLN A 20 -14.22 1.30 12.97
C GLN A 20 -14.86 2.57 12.40
N CYS A 21 -16.13 2.50 11.98
CA CYS A 21 -16.84 3.63 11.38
C CYS A 21 -17.97 4.20 12.25
N SER A 22 -18.26 3.59 13.41
CA SER A 22 -19.34 3.98 14.33
C SER A 22 -20.76 3.92 13.75
N GLU A 23 -20.93 3.32 12.56
CA GLU A 23 -22.25 3.06 11.97
C GLU A 23 -22.97 1.94 12.74
N THR A 24 -24.28 2.09 12.92
CA THR A 24 -25.10 1.13 13.65
C THR A 24 -25.81 0.20 12.68
N MET A 25 -25.78 -1.11 12.96
CA MET A 25 -26.39 -2.15 12.12
C MET A 25 -26.80 -3.35 12.96
N GLU A 26 -27.51 -4.30 12.37
CA GLU A 26 -27.84 -5.56 13.02
C GLU A 26 -26.59 -6.40 13.32
N ARG A 27 -26.59 -7.08 14.48
CA ARG A 27 -25.48 -7.95 14.91
C ARG A 27 -25.08 -8.98 13.86
N GLU A 28 -26.04 -9.54 13.12
CA GLU A 28 -25.80 -10.55 12.08
C GLU A 28 -25.05 -9.97 10.87
N ILE A 29 -25.30 -8.70 10.52
CA ILE A 29 -24.68 -8.02 9.37
C ILE A 29 -23.31 -7.45 9.73
N LEU A 30 -23.01 -7.24 11.03
CA LEU A 30 -21.75 -6.65 11.49
C LEU A 30 -20.50 -7.36 10.94
N ALA A 31 -20.54 -8.69 10.82
CA ALA A 31 -19.42 -9.47 10.27
C ALA A 31 -19.16 -9.15 8.80
N ILE A 32 -20.23 -9.14 7.99
CA ILE A 32 -20.17 -8.82 6.55
C ILE A 32 -19.77 -7.35 6.36
N HIS A 33 -20.31 -6.44 7.18
CA HIS A 33 -19.92 -5.04 7.15
C HIS A 33 -18.41 -4.88 7.39
N LYS A 34 -17.86 -5.47 8.46
CA LYS A 34 -16.43 -5.35 8.77
C LYS A 34 -15.53 -5.90 7.65
N GLY A 35 -15.94 -6.97 6.98
CA GLY A 35 -15.18 -7.60 5.90
C GLY A 35 -15.26 -6.85 4.57
N GLU A 36 -16.46 -6.41 4.18
CA GLU A 36 -16.73 -6.03 2.79
C GLU A 36 -17.22 -4.58 2.64
N ASN A 37 -18.04 -4.08 3.56
CA ASN A 37 -18.76 -2.81 3.37
C ASN A 37 -18.18 -1.64 4.17
N CYS A 38 -17.43 -1.92 5.23
CA CYS A 38 -16.96 -0.88 6.14
C CYS A 38 -16.04 0.08 5.38
N PRO A 39 -16.32 1.40 5.37
CA PRO A 39 -15.49 2.38 4.67
C PRO A 39 -14.09 2.51 5.31
N GLN A 40 -13.97 2.14 6.58
CA GLN A 40 -12.72 2.18 7.34
C GLN A 40 -11.96 0.86 7.30
N ARG A 41 -12.44 -0.17 6.58
CA ARG A 41 -11.69 -1.42 6.41
C ARG A 41 -10.38 -1.14 5.67
N ILE A 42 -9.33 -1.85 6.04
CA ILE A 42 -8.03 -1.74 5.37
C ILE A 42 -8.06 -2.57 4.09
N VAL A 43 -7.77 -1.90 2.97
CA VAL A 43 -7.61 -2.48 1.64
C VAL A 43 -6.26 -2.06 1.07
N THR A 44 -5.76 -2.77 0.07
CA THR A 44 -4.48 -2.45 -0.58
C THR A 44 -4.70 -1.79 -1.92
N CYS A 45 -3.89 -0.79 -2.25
CA CYS A 45 -3.88 -0.21 -3.59
C CYS A 45 -3.39 -1.22 -4.64
N ASP A 46 -4.17 -1.46 -5.69
CA ASP A 46 -3.80 -2.37 -6.80
C ASP A 46 -2.50 -1.99 -7.55
N PHE A 47 -2.06 -0.74 -7.44
CA PHE A 47 -0.89 -0.24 -8.17
C PHE A 47 0.41 -0.26 -7.35
N CYS A 48 0.34 0.05 -6.05
CA CYS A 48 1.52 0.19 -5.19
C CYS A 48 1.48 -0.67 -3.92
N GLU A 49 0.43 -1.48 -3.74
CA GLU A 49 0.25 -2.41 -2.62
C GLU A 49 0.21 -1.74 -1.24
N PHE A 50 0.10 -0.41 -1.20
CA PHE A 50 0.02 0.34 0.04
C PHE A 50 -1.33 0.06 0.74
N PRO A 51 -1.33 -0.29 2.05
CA PRO A 51 -2.55 -0.50 2.81
C PRO A 51 -3.16 0.84 3.26
N LEU A 52 -4.45 1.04 3.00
CA LEU A 52 -5.19 2.25 3.35
C LEU A 52 -6.68 1.95 3.62
N PRO A 53 -7.40 2.86 4.31
CA PRO A 53 -8.85 2.77 4.45
C PRO A 53 -9.55 2.75 3.08
N ALA A 54 -10.61 1.95 2.95
CA ALA A 54 -11.37 1.84 1.70
C ALA A 54 -11.97 3.18 1.23
N VAL A 55 -12.29 4.09 2.15
CA VAL A 55 -12.76 5.44 1.84
C VAL A 55 -11.74 6.26 1.04
N ASP A 56 -10.44 6.07 1.28
CA ASP A 56 -9.37 6.83 0.65
C ASP A 56 -8.84 6.15 -0.63
N LEU A 57 -9.24 4.89 -0.88
CA LEU A 57 -8.69 4.07 -1.95
C LEU A 57 -8.87 4.70 -3.34
N ALA A 58 -10.06 5.21 -3.65
CA ALA A 58 -10.36 5.74 -4.97
C ALA A 58 -9.52 6.99 -5.29
N GLU A 59 -9.48 7.97 -4.37
CA GLU A 59 -8.66 9.17 -4.53
C GLU A 59 -7.17 8.82 -4.65
N HIS A 60 -6.71 7.90 -3.81
CA HIS A 60 -5.34 7.39 -3.90
C HIS A 60 -5.05 6.74 -5.25
N GLN A 61 -5.94 5.88 -5.78
CA GLN A 61 -5.75 5.19 -7.05
C GLN A 61 -5.74 6.13 -8.25
N GLU A 62 -6.48 7.23 -8.21
CA GLU A 62 -6.45 8.25 -9.26
C GLU A 62 -5.07 8.94 -9.35
N VAL A 63 -4.44 9.26 -8.23
CA VAL A 63 -3.09 9.84 -8.21
C VAL A 63 -2.02 8.76 -8.44
N CYS A 64 -2.11 7.65 -7.71
CA CYS A 64 -1.12 6.58 -7.73
C CYS A 64 -1.05 5.90 -9.10
N GLY A 65 -2.19 5.63 -9.75
CA GLY A 65 -2.22 4.99 -11.06
C GLY A 65 -1.57 5.81 -12.18
N ASN A 66 -1.54 7.14 -12.02
CA ASN A 66 -0.90 8.06 -12.96
C ASN A 66 0.62 8.22 -12.75
N ARG A 67 1.16 7.74 -11.63
CA ARG A 67 2.62 7.67 -11.42
C ARG A 67 3.24 6.79 -12.49
N THR A 68 4.41 7.19 -12.98
CA THR A 68 5.16 6.43 -13.97
C THR A 68 6.39 5.76 -13.36
N GLU A 69 6.73 4.60 -13.90
CA GLU A 69 7.95 3.86 -13.60
C GLU A 69 8.70 3.56 -14.91
N LEU A 70 10.03 3.42 -14.82
CA LEU A 70 10.85 3.10 -15.98
C LEU A 70 10.82 1.59 -16.23
N CYS A 71 10.36 1.17 -17.40
CA CYS A 71 10.53 -0.22 -17.83
C CYS A 71 12.01 -0.49 -18.13
N HIS A 72 12.63 -1.42 -17.42
CA HIS A 72 14.04 -1.77 -17.62
C HIS A 72 14.33 -2.54 -18.92
N LEU A 73 13.30 -3.09 -19.57
CA LEU A 73 13.45 -3.83 -20.82
C LEU A 73 13.48 -2.90 -22.04
N CYS A 74 12.58 -1.90 -22.09
CA CYS A 74 12.46 -1.01 -23.24
C CYS A 74 12.77 0.46 -22.94
N ASN A 75 13.21 0.79 -21.72
CA ASN A 75 13.51 2.15 -21.25
C ASN A 75 12.39 3.19 -21.44
N ARG A 76 11.13 2.75 -21.55
CA ARG A 76 9.97 3.64 -21.60
C ARG A 76 9.41 3.88 -20.19
N TYR A 77 9.02 5.12 -19.91
CA TYR A 77 8.21 5.44 -18.75
C TYR A 77 6.79 4.97 -18.99
N ILE A 78 6.29 4.11 -18.11
CA ILE A 78 4.96 3.51 -18.19
C ILE A 78 4.16 3.90 -16.95
N ARG A 79 2.87 4.18 -17.10
CA ARG A 79 2.00 4.45 -15.94
C ARG A 79 1.76 3.16 -15.18
N LEU A 80 1.65 3.25 -13.85
CA LEU A 80 1.39 2.08 -13.01
C LEU A 80 0.10 1.34 -13.41
N ARG A 81 -0.97 2.08 -13.74
CA ARG A 81 -2.24 1.51 -14.23
C ARG A 81 -2.07 0.73 -15.55
N GLU A 82 -1.06 1.05 -16.35
CA GLU A 82 -0.80 0.44 -17.65
C GLU A 82 0.24 -0.69 -17.57
N ARG A 83 0.85 -0.92 -16.40
CA ARG A 83 2.00 -1.82 -16.22
C ARG A 83 1.73 -3.23 -16.73
N TYR A 84 0.59 -3.82 -16.38
CA TYR A 84 0.22 -5.18 -16.81
C TYR A 84 0.01 -5.27 -18.33
N ASN A 85 -0.62 -4.26 -18.94
CA ASN A 85 -0.77 -4.23 -20.40
C ASN A 85 0.57 -4.05 -21.11
N HIS A 86 1.47 -3.26 -20.52
CA HIS A 86 2.80 -3.07 -21.04
C HIS A 86 3.62 -4.36 -20.95
N GLU A 87 3.65 -5.03 -19.80
CA GLU A 87 4.43 -6.25 -19.57
C GLU A 87 4.10 -7.35 -20.58
N SER A 88 2.80 -7.58 -20.83
CA SER A 88 2.34 -8.57 -21.82
C SER A 88 2.69 -8.24 -23.28
N ARG A 89 3.02 -6.97 -23.58
CA ARG A 89 3.28 -6.48 -24.95
C ARG A 89 4.69 -5.89 -25.09
N CYS A 90 5.53 -5.99 -24.07
CA CYS A 90 6.82 -5.35 -24.06
C CYS A 90 7.77 -6.09 -25.01
N THR A 91 8.25 -5.39 -26.02
CA THR A 91 9.18 -5.95 -27.00
C THR A 91 10.63 -5.97 -26.53
N GLY A 92 10.94 -5.34 -25.39
CA GLY A 92 12.31 -5.22 -24.86
C GLY A 92 13.27 -4.45 -25.75
N VAL A 93 12.76 -3.78 -26.79
CA VAL A 93 13.56 -2.93 -27.67
C VAL A 93 13.49 -1.50 -27.13
N PRO A 94 14.62 -0.90 -26.72
CA PRO A 94 14.64 0.50 -26.37
C PRO A 94 14.31 1.34 -27.62
N GLU A 95 13.29 2.19 -27.53
CA GLU A 95 13.06 3.19 -28.57
C GLU A 95 14.19 4.23 -28.50
N ASN A 96 15.19 4.07 -29.36
CA ASN A 96 16.21 5.09 -29.62
C ASN A 96 15.62 6.32 -30.35
N THR A 97 14.35 6.25 -30.74
CA THR A 97 13.60 7.31 -31.38
C THR A 97 13.13 8.31 -30.35
N VAL A 98 14.01 9.28 -30.06
CA VAL A 98 13.59 10.67 -29.85
C VAL A 98 12.86 11.10 -31.14
N GLY A 99 11.60 10.69 -31.26
CA GLY A 99 10.69 11.15 -32.29
C GLY A 99 10.33 12.58 -31.96
N SER A 100 11.14 13.51 -32.48
CA SER A 100 10.72 14.89 -32.75
C SER A 100 9.46 14.85 -33.60
N SER A 101 8.28 14.81 -32.96
CA SER A 101 6.99 14.96 -33.61
C SER A 101 6.14 15.94 -32.81
N ARG A 102 6.59 17.20 -32.80
CA ARG A 102 5.70 18.35 -32.62
C ARG A 102 5.55 19.06 -33.96
N ASN A 103 4.74 18.49 -34.84
CA ASN A 103 4.19 19.22 -35.97
C ASN A 103 2.66 19.27 -35.83
N VAL A 104 2.16 20.04 -34.86
CA VAL A 104 0.84 20.69 -34.97
C VAL A 104 0.90 22.06 -34.29
N ARG A 105 0.94 23.08 -35.16
CA ARG A 105 0.54 24.50 -34.99
C ARG A 105 1.43 25.42 -34.15
N ALA A 106 2.14 26.26 -34.88
CA ALA A 106 2.56 27.58 -34.44
C ALA A 106 1.35 28.51 -34.33
N ALA A 107 1.17 29.10 -33.15
CA ALA A 107 0.68 30.47 -32.95
C ALA A 107 1.21 30.93 -31.57
N GLU A 108 1.91 32.05 -31.61
CA GLU A 108 2.62 32.76 -30.52
C GLU A 108 1.66 33.09 -29.36
N SER A 109 2.04 33.04 -28.08
CA SER A 109 2.83 34.02 -27.31
C SER A 109 2.49 33.64 -25.85
N ASP A 110 3.33 33.58 -24.82
CA ASP A 110 4.17 34.65 -24.28
C ASP A 110 4.85 34.07 -23.00
N GLN A 111 6.09 34.51 -22.73
CA GLN A 111 6.76 34.58 -21.43
C GLN A 111 6.73 33.40 -20.42
N GLY A 112 7.93 32.91 -20.08
CA GLY A 112 8.18 32.38 -18.73
C GLY A 112 9.13 31.20 -18.68
N ALA A 113 10.43 31.48 -18.60
CA ALA A 113 11.41 30.49 -18.17
C ALA A 113 11.14 30.10 -16.70
N HIS A 114 10.52 28.94 -16.47
CA HIS A 114 10.64 28.24 -15.19
C HIS A 114 11.30 26.87 -15.39
N ARG A 115 12.49 26.77 -14.81
CA ARG A 115 13.29 25.56 -14.65
C ARG A 115 12.39 24.42 -14.17
N ARG A 116 12.45 23.26 -14.81
CA ARG A 116 11.83 22.03 -14.30
C ARG A 116 12.37 21.74 -12.90
N PRO A 117 11.53 21.44 -11.89
CA PRO A 117 12.02 20.86 -10.65
C PRO A 117 12.68 19.52 -10.97
N ALA A 118 13.84 19.26 -10.36
CA ALA A 118 14.43 17.93 -10.34
C ALA A 118 13.42 16.92 -9.74
N PRO A 119 13.46 15.65 -10.15
CA PRO A 119 12.67 14.60 -9.49
C PRO A 119 12.92 14.64 -7.98
N PRO A 120 11.89 14.48 -7.13
CA PRO A 120 12.11 14.37 -5.70
C PRO A 120 13.07 13.21 -5.44
N PRO A 121 14.10 13.37 -4.58
CA PRO A 121 15.00 12.27 -4.25
C PRO A 121 14.19 11.10 -3.69
N PRO A 122 14.61 9.84 -3.93
CA PRO A 122 13.96 8.68 -3.34
C PRO A 122 13.89 8.91 -1.83
N ASN A 123 12.68 8.76 -1.28
CA ASN A 123 12.33 9.00 0.11
C ASN A 123 13.48 8.68 1.10
N GLU A 124 14.26 9.71 1.46
CA GLU A 124 15.30 9.65 2.49
C GLU A 124 14.76 9.05 3.81
N PHE A 125 13.45 9.14 4.02
CA PHE A 125 12.74 8.53 5.14
C PHE A 125 12.80 6.99 5.14
N TYR A 126 12.72 6.33 3.97
CA TYR A 126 12.78 4.88 3.88
C TYR A 126 14.22 4.38 4.01
N ARG A 127 15.20 5.10 3.43
CA ARG A 127 16.63 4.82 3.65
C ARG A 127 17.03 5.00 5.12
N LYS A 128 16.61 6.08 5.77
CA LYS A 128 16.89 6.30 7.21
C LYS A 128 16.17 5.28 8.09
N ARG A 129 14.90 4.96 7.81
CA ARG A 129 14.15 3.95 8.56
C ARG A 129 14.73 2.54 8.36
N PHE A 130 15.17 2.21 7.15
CA PHE A 130 15.84 0.95 6.82
C PHE A 130 17.21 0.81 7.50
N LEU A 131 18.01 1.89 7.50
CA LEU A 131 19.28 1.95 8.22
C LEU A 131 19.09 1.86 9.74
N LEU A 132 18.07 2.51 10.30
CA LEU A 132 17.72 2.41 11.72
C LEU A 132 17.26 0.99 12.08
N THR A 133 16.45 0.34 11.24
CA THR A 133 16.02 -1.05 11.49
C THR A 133 17.16 -2.06 11.38
N ILE A 134 18.11 -1.88 10.46
CA ILE A 134 19.31 -2.73 10.35
C ILE A 134 20.21 -2.55 11.57
N ALA A 135 20.38 -1.32 12.07
CA ALA A 135 21.18 -1.06 13.26
C ALA A 135 20.59 -1.70 14.52
N ILE A 136 19.25 -1.65 14.68
CA ILE A 136 18.56 -2.22 15.84
C ILE A 136 18.66 -3.76 15.86
N THR A 137 18.43 -4.41 14.71
CA THR A 137 18.55 -5.89 14.62
C THR A 137 20.00 -6.36 14.76
N GLY A 138 20.97 -5.62 14.23
CA GLY A 138 22.39 -5.90 14.40
C GLY A 138 22.88 -5.83 15.86
N ILE A 139 22.45 -4.80 16.61
CA ILE A 139 22.82 -4.64 18.03
C ILE A 139 22.21 -5.75 18.90
N ALA A 140 20.97 -6.17 18.64
CA ALA A 140 20.32 -7.25 19.38
C ALA A 140 21.05 -8.60 19.23
N VAL A 141 21.56 -8.91 18.04
CA VAL A 141 22.32 -10.14 17.78
C VAL A 141 23.70 -10.12 18.43
N LEU A 142 24.37 -8.96 18.44
CA LEU A 142 25.69 -8.79 19.08
C LEU A 142 25.60 -8.84 20.62
N LEU A 143 24.56 -8.25 21.23
CA LEU A 143 24.36 -8.34 22.67
C LEU A 143 23.92 -9.76 23.08
N GLY A 144 23.06 -10.42 22.30
CA GLY A 144 22.69 -11.82 22.56
C GLY A 144 23.90 -12.76 22.57
N SER A 145 24.87 -12.56 21.69
CA SER A 145 26.07 -13.42 21.62
C SER A 145 27.12 -13.15 22.71
N LEU A 146 27.08 -11.99 23.38
CA LEU A 146 27.98 -11.66 24.49
C LEU A 146 27.38 -11.98 25.88
N PHE A 147 26.05 -11.96 26.03
CA PHE A 147 25.38 -12.17 27.32
C PHE A 147 24.88 -13.60 27.57
N PHE A 148 25.03 -14.52 26.61
CA PHE A 148 24.86 -15.95 26.86
C PHE A 148 26.23 -16.63 26.99
N PRO A 149 26.87 -16.60 28.18
CA PRO A 149 27.92 -17.56 28.46
C PRO A 149 27.29 -18.95 28.36
N ARG A 150 27.83 -19.79 27.46
CA ARG A 150 27.58 -21.24 27.48
C ARG A 150 27.96 -21.70 28.88
N LYS A 151 26.96 -21.94 29.74
CA LYS A 151 27.13 -22.86 30.86
C LYS A 151 27.35 -24.23 30.22
N THR A 152 28.59 -24.57 29.94
CA THR A 152 29.00 -25.95 29.78
C THR A 152 28.96 -26.55 31.17
N GLU A 153 27.84 -27.22 31.49
CA GLU A 153 27.85 -28.23 32.55
C GLU A 153 28.87 -29.29 32.13
N THR A 154 30.02 -29.31 32.82
CA THR A 154 30.89 -30.47 32.90
C THR A 154 30.08 -31.57 33.55
N SER A 155 29.52 -32.44 32.72
CA SER A 155 28.95 -33.71 33.15
C SER A 155 30.07 -34.54 33.78
N GLN A 156 29.82 -34.88 35.05
CA GLN A 156 30.62 -35.72 35.92
C GLN A 156 30.91 -37.07 35.24
N VAL A 157 32.19 -37.39 35.03
CA VAL A 157 32.64 -38.76 34.79
C VAL A 157 33.85 -39.03 35.66
N HIS A 158 33.71 -40.10 36.44
CA HIS A 158 34.66 -40.76 37.35
C HIS A 158 34.77 -40.21 38.78
#